data_AF-A0A951CMQ0-F1
#
_entry.id   AF-A0A951CMQ0-F1
#
_cell.length_a   1.000
_cell.length_b   1.000
_cell.length_c   1.000
_cell.angle_alpha   90.00
_cell.angle_beta   90.00
_cell.angle_gamma   90.00
#
_symmetry.space_group_name_H-M   'P 1'
#
loop_
_entity.id
_entity.type
_entity.pdbx_description
1 polymer ?
#
loop_
_entity_poly.entity_id
_entity_poly.type
_entity_poly.pdbx_seq_one_letter_code
_entity_poly.pdbx_strand_id
1 'polypeptide(L)'
;HLLATCSGGILAAMTAAHLAEIGEADRIAGLTLAVTVLDETRAGFAAAAMSDRAAQAAIRRSARKGFLDGRDMAEMFAWLRPTDLVWRYVVNNYVQGRQPAPFDVLFWNADTTRMTAALHHDLVLMGLRNALVTPGGASMLGNPVDLSKVTADAYVIGGVADHISPWQATYRSARLLGSKDNRYVLSTSGHIAALVNPPGNPKASYRTAPVDAEDPQEWLDSAQTFTDSWWPDYVRWLAERSGPDVEAPKTLGGQGLPPLGPAPGSYVLEK
;
A
#
# COMPACT_ATOMS: atom_id res chain seq x y z
N HIS A 1 10.94 4.81 -11.63
CA HIS A 1 10.29 3.85 -10.71
C HIS A 1 9.09 4.51 -10.06
N LEU A 2 8.02 3.75 -9.82
CA LEU A 2 6.82 4.20 -9.11
C LEU A 2 6.67 3.39 -7.82
N LEU A 3 6.79 4.03 -6.66
CA LEU A 3 6.53 3.41 -5.36
C LEU A 3 5.22 3.95 -4.81
N ALA A 4 4.37 3.06 -4.32
CA ALA A 4 3.13 3.41 -3.68
C ALA A 4 2.79 2.46 -2.53
N THR A 5 2.02 2.95 -1.57
CA THR A 5 1.67 2.22 -0.35
C THR A 5 0.16 2.25 -0.12
N CYS A 6 -0.39 1.19 0.48
CA CYS A 6 -1.81 1.08 0.84
C CYS A 6 -2.75 1.45 -0.33
N SER A 7 -3.74 2.33 -0.13
CA SER A 7 -4.65 2.79 -1.17
C SER A 7 -3.96 3.56 -2.31
N GLY A 8 -2.80 4.18 -2.04
CA GLY A 8 -1.96 4.74 -3.09
C GLY A 8 -1.45 3.67 -4.06
N GLY A 9 -1.21 2.45 -3.56
CA GLY A 9 -0.84 1.31 -4.39
C GLY A 9 -1.95 0.87 -5.34
N ILE A 10 -3.22 0.96 -4.92
CA ILE A 10 -4.39 0.71 -5.78
C ILE A 10 -4.39 1.70 -6.95
N LEU A 11 -4.25 2.99 -6.64
CA LEU A 11 -4.18 4.05 -7.66
C LEU A 11 -2.97 3.89 -8.58
N ALA A 12 -1.81 3.50 -8.05
CA ALA A 12 -0.60 3.26 -8.83
C ALA A 12 -0.74 2.08 -9.79
N ALA A 13 -1.32 0.95 -9.35
CA ALA A 13 -1.60 -0.20 -10.21
C ALA A 13 -2.61 0.15 -11.31
N MET A 14 -3.69 0.86 -10.98
CA MET A 14 -4.65 1.35 -11.98
C MET A 14 -4.02 2.33 -12.97
N THR A 15 -3.13 3.20 -12.50
CA THR A 15 -2.38 4.14 -13.36
C THR A 15 -1.43 3.38 -14.29
N ALA A 16 -0.71 2.39 -13.78
CA ALA A 16 0.17 1.56 -14.58
C ALA A 16 -0.60 0.78 -15.66
N ALA A 17 -1.77 0.24 -15.33
CA ALA A 17 -2.65 -0.42 -16.29
C ALA A 17 -3.17 0.57 -17.35
N HIS A 18 -3.55 1.78 -16.95
CA HIS A 18 -3.96 2.84 -17.88
C HIS A 18 -2.83 3.23 -18.84
N LEU A 19 -1.61 3.42 -18.33
CA LEU A 19 -0.43 3.73 -19.16
C LEU A 19 -0.15 2.61 -20.15
N ALA A 20 -0.29 1.34 -19.74
CA ALA A 20 -0.17 0.21 -20.65
C ALA A 20 -1.25 0.22 -21.74
N GLU A 21 -2.49 0.55 -21.40
CA GLU A 21 -3.60 0.62 -22.36
C GLU A 21 -3.39 1.70 -23.43
N ILE A 22 -2.82 2.85 -23.07
CA ILE A 22 -2.58 3.96 -24.01
C ILE A 22 -1.21 3.89 -24.71
N GLY A 23 -0.42 2.83 -24.46
CA GLY A 23 0.90 2.65 -25.08
C GLY A 23 2.04 3.47 -24.45
N GLU A 24 1.88 3.92 -23.21
CA GLU A 24 2.88 4.68 -22.42
C GLU A 24 3.45 3.87 -21.24
N ALA A 25 3.45 2.53 -21.34
CA ALA A 25 3.94 1.64 -20.27
C ALA A 25 5.41 1.90 -19.88
N ASP A 26 6.23 2.34 -20.85
CA ASP A 26 7.67 2.62 -20.71
C ASP A 26 7.99 3.76 -19.73
N ARG A 27 6.99 4.57 -19.37
CA ARG A 27 7.13 5.61 -18.34
C ARG A 27 7.37 5.02 -16.95
N ILE A 28 7.06 3.75 -16.72
CA ILE A 28 7.28 3.06 -15.45
C ILE A 28 8.35 1.97 -15.64
N ALA A 29 9.58 2.28 -15.25
CA ALA A 29 10.69 1.31 -15.25
C ALA A 29 10.54 0.17 -14.22
N GLY A 30 9.70 0.35 -13.21
CA GLY A 30 9.42 -0.64 -12.17
C GLY A 30 8.38 -0.13 -11.20
N LEU A 31 7.51 -1.03 -10.74
CA LEU A 31 6.40 -0.76 -9.85
C LEU A 31 6.69 -1.32 -8.45
N THR A 32 6.51 -0.53 -7.40
CA THR A 32 6.65 -1.00 -6.03
C THR A 32 5.33 -0.81 -5.30
N LEU A 33 4.76 -1.91 -4.81
CA LEU A 33 3.51 -1.92 -4.06
C LEU A 33 3.78 -2.40 -2.64
N ALA A 34 3.59 -1.52 -1.65
CA ALA A 34 3.78 -1.86 -0.25
C ALA A 34 2.43 -1.95 0.47
N VAL A 35 2.18 -3.06 1.17
CA VAL A 35 0.96 -3.33 1.95
C VAL A 35 -0.33 -2.99 1.20
N THR A 36 -0.36 -3.31 -0.10
CA THR A 36 -1.44 -2.96 -1.02
C THR A 36 -2.24 -4.20 -1.40
N VAL A 37 -3.55 -4.14 -1.22
CA VAL A 37 -4.50 -5.19 -1.62
C VAL A 37 -5.20 -4.75 -2.91
N LEU A 38 -5.05 -5.55 -3.96
CA LEU A 38 -5.76 -5.46 -5.25
C LEU A 38 -6.74 -6.64 -5.41
N ASP A 39 -6.50 -7.76 -4.74
CA ASP A 39 -7.40 -8.91 -4.64
C ASP A 39 -7.97 -9.06 -3.23
N GLU A 40 -9.26 -8.74 -3.10
CA GLU A 40 -10.04 -8.77 -1.87
C GLU A 40 -10.50 -10.19 -1.45
N THR A 41 -10.21 -11.22 -2.25
CA THR A 41 -10.60 -12.61 -1.96
C THR A 41 -10.03 -13.08 -0.63
N ARG A 42 -10.81 -13.17 0.45
CA ARG A 42 -10.30 -13.47 1.80
C ARG A 42 -9.29 -12.43 2.31
N ALA A 43 -9.45 -11.15 1.98
CA ALA A 43 -8.60 -10.05 2.48
C ALA A 43 -8.82 -9.69 3.97
N GLY A 44 -9.42 -10.59 4.75
CA GLY A 44 -9.54 -10.48 6.21
C GLY A 44 -10.92 -10.06 6.71
N PHE A 45 -11.00 -9.81 8.02
CA PHE A 45 -12.25 -9.55 8.73
C PHE A 45 -12.97 -8.29 8.22
N ALA A 46 -12.23 -7.24 7.83
CA ALA A 46 -12.80 -6.00 7.30
C ALA A 46 -13.65 -6.25 6.04
N ALA A 47 -13.07 -6.98 5.07
CA ALA A 47 -13.75 -7.35 3.84
C ALA A 47 -14.94 -8.29 4.11
N ALA A 48 -14.77 -9.26 5.02
CA ALA A 48 -15.81 -10.22 5.38
C ALA A 48 -16.99 -9.60 6.16
N ALA A 49 -16.74 -8.56 6.96
CA ALA A 49 -17.76 -7.90 7.78
C ALA A 49 -18.56 -6.82 7.02
N MET A 50 -18.09 -6.41 5.83
CA MET A 50 -18.71 -5.35 5.05
C MET A 50 -19.90 -5.89 4.24
N SER A 51 -21.12 -5.57 4.66
CA SER A 51 -22.32 -5.84 3.86
C SER A 51 -22.55 -4.75 2.81
N ASP A 52 -23.17 -5.12 1.68
CA ASP A 52 -23.58 -4.14 0.65
C ASP A 52 -24.42 -3.01 1.25
N ARG A 53 -25.35 -3.34 2.16
CA ARG A 53 -26.17 -2.33 2.85
C ARG A 53 -25.34 -1.33 3.65
N ALA A 54 -24.31 -1.80 4.36
CA ALA A 54 -23.41 -0.94 5.14
C ALA A 54 -22.54 -0.07 4.22
N ALA A 55 -21.97 -0.66 3.16
CA ALA A 55 -21.21 0.06 2.14
C ALA A 55 -22.04 1.19 1.50
N GLN A 56 -23.25 0.87 1.04
CA GLN A 56 -24.17 1.84 0.46
C GLN A 56 -24.57 2.95 1.45
N ALA A 57 -24.68 2.64 2.74
CA ALA A 57 -24.94 3.65 3.76
C ALA A 57 -23.74 4.60 3.97
N ALA A 58 -22.52 4.07 3.98
CA ALA A 58 -21.29 4.86 4.08
C ALA A 58 -21.13 5.78 2.86
N ILE A 59 -21.36 5.27 1.65
CA ILE A 59 -21.35 6.03 0.39
C ILE A 59 -22.37 7.19 0.44
N ARG A 60 -23.63 6.91 0.83
CA ARG A 60 -24.65 7.96 0.94
C ARG A 60 -24.27 9.02 1.97
N ARG A 61 -23.60 8.64 3.06
CA ARG A 61 -23.16 9.58 4.09
C ARG A 61 -22.10 10.53 3.54
N SER A 62 -21.05 10.02 2.90
CA SER A 62 -20.01 10.87 2.30
C SER A 62 -20.57 11.74 1.17
N ALA A 63 -21.46 11.19 0.34
CA ALA A 63 -22.10 11.92 -0.75
C ALA A 63 -22.90 13.14 -0.26
N ARG A 64 -23.65 12.99 0.85
CA ARG A 64 -24.40 14.11 1.45
C ARG A 64 -23.49 15.22 2.00
N LYS A 65 -22.29 14.87 2.45
CA LYS A 65 -21.31 15.83 3.01
C LYS A 65 -20.38 16.41 1.95
N GLY A 66 -20.24 15.75 0.79
CA GLY A 66 -19.28 16.06 -0.27
C GLY A 66 -17.90 15.42 -0.07
N PHE A 67 -17.63 14.89 1.13
CA PHE A 67 -16.38 14.22 1.49
C PHE A 67 -16.61 13.20 2.62
N LEU A 68 -15.69 12.25 2.76
CA LEU A 68 -15.55 11.41 3.95
C LEU A 68 -14.65 12.12 4.97
N ASP A 69 -15.13 12.24 6.21
CA ASP A 69 -14.36 12.86 7.29
C ASP A 69 -13.22 11.94 7.75
N GLY A 70 -12.06 12.50 8.04
CA GLY A 70 -10.92 11.75 8.55
C GLY A 70 -11.22 11.05 9.88
N ARG A 71 -12.12 11.63 10.71
CA ARG A 71 -12.55 11.00 11.97
C ARG A 71 -13.37 9.73 11.75
N ASP A 72 -14.30 9.77 10.79
CA ASP A 72 -15.12 8.61 10.43
C ASP A 72 -14.23 7.46 9.92
N MET A 73 -13.18 7.78 9.16
CA MET A 73 -12.19 6.82 8.67
C MET A 73 -11.31 6.27 9.82
N ALA A 74 -10.81 7.15 10.69
CA ALA A 74 -9.98 6.76 11.83
C ALA A 74 -10.73 5.86 12.81
N GLU A 75 -12.02 6.12 13.06
CA GLU A 75 -12.88 5.25 13.86
C GLU A 75 -12.96 3.85 13.24
N MET A 76 -13.20 3.74 11.93
CA MET A 76 -13.22 2.44 11.23
C MET A 76 -11.89 1.68 11.34
N PHE A 77 -10.75 2.34 11.10
CA PHE A 77 -9.43 1.70 11.23
C PHE A 77 -9.09 1.33 12.68
N ALA A 78 -9.55 2.10 13.67
CA ALA A 78 -9.39 1.77 15.08
C ALA A 78 -10.14 0.48 15.45
N TRP A 79 -11.34 0.26 14.87
CA TRP A 79 -12.09 -1.00 15.04
C TRP A 79 -11.43 -2.20 14.36
N LEU A 80 -10.66 -1.98 13.28
CA LEU A 80 -9.87 -3.03 12.61
C LEU A 80 -8.55 -3.36 13.33
N ARG A 81 -8.22 -2.64 14.40
CA ARG A 81 -7.00 -2.77 15.21
C ARG A 81 -7.24 -3.10 16.70
N PRO A 82 -8.00 -4.15 17.10
CA PRO A 82 -8.25 -4.39 18.52
C PRO A 82 -7.00 -4.73 19.34
N THR A 83 -6.02 -5.43 18.73
CA THR A 83 -4.91 -6.06 19.47
C THR A 83 -3.59 -5.27 19.43
N ASP A 84 -3.20 -4.69 18.29
CA ASP A 84 -1.83 -4.17 18.16
C ASP A 84 -1.65 -2.71 18.63
N LEU A 85 -2.68 -1.88 18.48
CA LEU A 85 -2.66 -0.49 18.97
C LEU A 85 -3.44 -0.33 20.28
N VAL A 86 -4.65 -0.89 20.38
CA VAL A 86 -5.51 -0.66 21.55
C VAL A 86 -5.06 -1.48 22.76
N TRP A 87 -4.78 -2.78 22.61
CA TRP A 87 -4.47 -3.63 23.76
C TRP A 87 -3.11 -3.32 24.41
N ARG A 88 -2.07 -3.06 23.62
CA ARG A 88 -0.75 -2.64 24.14
C ARG A 88 -0.83 -1.26 24.83
N TYR A 89 -1.65 -0.36 24.30
CA TYR A 89 -1.93 0.96 24.88
C TYR A 89 -2.75 0.86 26.16
N VAL A 90 -3.81 0.02 26.21
CA VAL A 90 -4.63 -0.20 27.40
C VAL A 90 -3.83 -0.87 28.52
N VAL A 91 -3.02 -1.90 28.21
CA VAL A 91 -2.21 -2.58 29.23
C VAL A 91 -1.12 -1.64 29.79
N ASN A 92 -0.43 -0.86 28.96
CA ASN A 92 0.60 0.06 29.46
C ASN A 92 0.03 1.33 30.13
N ASN A 93 -1.11 1.84 29.68
CA ASN A 93 -1.62 3.13 30.13
C ASN A 93 -2.70 3.00 31.22
N TYR A 94 -3.66 2.09 31.02
CA TYR A 94 -4.76 1.91 31.97
C TYR A 94 -4.36 1.05 33.17
N VAL A 95 -3.53 0.01 32.96
CA VAL A 95 -3.12 -0.89 34.05
C VAL A 95 -1.82 -0.45 34.72
N GLN A 96 -0.85 0.13 33.99
CA GLN A 96 0.46 0.49 34.55
C GLN A 96 0.67 1.99 34.81
N GLY A 97 -0.26 2.87 34.40
CA GLY A 97 -0.19 4.31 34.67
C GLY A 97 1.01 5.04 34.05
N ARG A 98 1.66 4.45 33.04
CA ARG A 98 2.84 5.02 32.38
C ARG A 98 2.38 5.90 31.21
N GLN A 99 2.98 7.09 31.06
CA GLN A 99 2.77 7.87 29.85
C GLN A 99 3.45 7.15 28.67
N PRO A 100 2.75 6.96 27.54
CA PRO A 100 3.35 6.36 26.37
C PRO A 100 4.49 7.25 25.88
N ALA A 101 5.64 6.64 25.54
CA ALA A 101 6.68 7.36 24.81
C ALA A 101 6.05 7.99 23.55
N PRO A 102 6.45 9.22 23.15
CA PRO A 102 5.95 9.84 21.93
C PRO A 102 6.25 8.91 20.75
N PHE A 103 5.21 8.20 20.32
CA PHE A 103 5.28 7.21 19.27
C PHE A 103 4.93 7.96 17.98
N ASP A 104 5.95 8.27 17.19
CA ASP A 104 5.87 8.88 15.85
C ASP A 104 4.71 8.32 15.00
N VAL A 105 4.53 7.00 14.99
CA VAL A 105 3.44 6.33 14.25
C VAL A 105 2.07 6.69 14.80
N LEU A 106 1.91 6.92 16.11
CA LEU A 106 0.63 7.37 16.68
C LEU A 106 0.32 8.81 16.30
N PHE A 107 1.34 9.68 16.26
CA PHE A 107 1.16 11.06 15.79
C PHE A 107 0.70 11.05 14.33
N TRP A 108 1.40 10.31 13.46
CA TRP A 108 1.01 10.13 12.06
C TRP A 108 -0.41 9.56 11.91
N ASN A 109 -0.77 8.55 12.71
CA ASN A 109 -2.08 7.90 12.62
C ASN A 109 -3.23 8.81 13.10
N ALA A 110 -2.95 9.76 13.99
CA ALA A 110 -3.94 10.72 14.50
C ALA A 110 -4.15 11.91 13.54
N ASP A 111 -3.21 12.14 12.61
CA ASP A 111 -3.25 13.22 11.64
C ASP A 111 -4.05 12.82 10.40
N THR A 112 -5.37 12.88 10.53
CA THR A 112 -6.30 12.35 9.52
C THR A 112 -6.52 13.33 8.36
N THR A 113 -6.70 12.82 7.15
CA THR A 113 -7.08 13.61 5.98
C THR A 113 -8.52 13.35 5.55
N ARG A 114 -9.13 14.30 4.84
CA ARG A 114 -10.44 14.12 4.20
C ARG A 114 -10.27 13.48 2.83
N MET A 115 -11.23 12.65 2.45
CA MET A 115 -11.29 12.05 1.11
C MET A 115 -12.53 12.55 0.37
N THR A 116 -12.41 12.86 -0.92
CA THR A 116 -13.57 13.27 -1.73
C THR A 116 -14.63 12.17 -1.76
N ALA A 117 -15.91 12.55 -1.78
CA ALA A 117 -16.99 11.56 -1.80
C ALA A 117 -16.94 10.64 -3.03
N ALA A 118 -16.45 11.14 -4.17
CA ALA A 118 -16.28 10.35 -5.39
C ALA A 118 -15.20 9.28 -5.21
N LEU A 119 -14.01 9.64 -4.71
CA LEU A 119 -12.95 8.66 -4.46
C LEU A 119 -13.39 7.63 -3.42
N HIS A 120 -14.07 8.06 -2.35
CA HIS A 120 -14.63 7.14 -1.36
C HIS A 120 -15.62 6.14 -1.99
N HIS A 121 -16.54 6.63 -2.81
CA HIS A 121 -17.51 5.80 -3.52
C HIS A 121 -16.81 4.73 -4.35
N ASP A 122 -15.84 5.13 -5.17
CA ASP A 122 -15.17 4.23 -6.09
C ASP A 122 -14.32 3.19 -5.36
N LEU A 123 -13.58 3.57 -4.32
CA LEU A 123 -12.80 2.64 -3.51
C LEU A 123 -13.69 1.61 -2.80
N VAL A 124 -14.82 2.03 -2.22
CA VAL A 124 -15.76 1.12 -1.54
C VAL A 124 -16.38 0.13 -2.52
N LEU A 125 -16.88 0.59 -3.67
CA LEU A 125 -17.51 -0.31 -4.64
C LEU A 125 -16.49 -1.24 -5.31
N MET A 126 -15.29 -0.75 -5.58
CA MET A 126 -14.20 -1.54 -6.14
C MET A 126 -13.78 -2.66 -5.19
N GLY A 127 -13.60 -2.36 -3.91
CA GLY A 127 -13.30 -3.37 -2.89
C GLY A 127 -14.45 -4.36 -2.70
N LEU A 128 -15.69 -3.88 -2.56
CA LEU A 128 -16.87 -4.73 -2.36
C LEU A 128 -17.09 -5.72 -3.52
N ARG A 129 -16.81 -5.29 -4.75
CA ARG A 129 -16.97 -6.11 -5.97
C ARG A 129 -15.71 -6.90 -6.31
N ASN A 130 -14.63 -6.71 -5.56
CA ASN A 130 -13.29 -7.20 -5.91
C ASN A 130 -12.92 -6.89 -7.37
N ALA A 131 -13.20 -5.66 -7.83
CA ALA A 131 -13.33 -5.39 -9.26
C ALA A 131 -12.01 -5.50 -10.05
N LEU A 132 -10.86 -5.36 -9.37
CA LEU A 132 -9.54 -5.36 -10.01
C LEU A 132 -9.03 -6.75 -10.42
N VAL A 133 -9.63 -7.83 -9.91
CA VAL A 133 -9.27 -9.20 -10.33
C VAL A 133 -9.82 -9.55 -11.71
N THR A 134 -10.79 -8.77 -12.21
CA THR A 134 -11.43 -8.99 -13.50
C THR A 134 -10.97 -7.90 -14.47
N PRO A 135 -10.32 -8.23 -15.60
CA PRO A 135 -10.01 -7.26 -16.64
C PRO A 135 -11.25 -6.47 -17.07
N GLY A 136 -11.17 -5.14 -17.02
CA GLY A 136 -12.28 -4.23 -17.30
C GLY A 136 -13.33 -4.09 -16.18
N GLY A 137 -13.13 -4.72 -15.02
CA GLY A 137 -14.04 -4.60 -13.87
C GLY A 137 -14.01 -3.21 -13.21
N ALA A 138 -12.94 -2.45 -13.41
CA ALA A 138 -12.80 -1.05 -13.06
C ALA A 138 -12.27 -0.23 -14.25
N SER A 139 -12.36 1.09 -14.15
CA SER A 139 -11.84 2.02 -15.17
C SER A 139 -10.95 3.10 -14.56
N MET A 140 -9.93 3.53 -15.31
CA MET A 140 -9.04 4.63 -14.96
C MET A 140 -8.93 5.60 -16.14
N LEU A 141 -9.31 6.87 -15.91
CA LEU A 141 -9.34 7.91 -16.94
C LEU A 141 -10.10 7.50 -18.21
N GLY A 142 -11.22 6.79 -18.05
CA GLY A 142 -12.08 6.32 -19.14
C GLY A 142 -11.67 4.99 -19.78
N ASN A 143 -10.48 4.47 -19.48
CA ASN A 143 -9.99 3.20 -20.03
C ASN A 143 -10.23 2.03 -19.06
N PRO A 144 -10.52 0.82 -19.57
CA PRO A 144 -10.65 -0.37 -18.73
C PRO A 144 -9.32 -0.70 -18.03
N VAL A 145 -9.38 -1.10 -16.77
CA VAL A 145 -8.21 -1.56 -16.01
C VAL A 145 -8.01 -3.06 -16.23
N ASP A 146 -6.83 -3.43 -16.72
CA ASP A 146 -6.37 -4.82 -16.82
C ASP A 146 -4.95 -4.90 -16.24
N LEU A 147 -4.84 -5.47 -15.04
CA LEU A 147 -3.56 -5.58 -14.33
C LEU A 147 -2.58 -6.54 -15.01
N SER A 148 -3.07 -7.48 -15.83
CA SER A 148 -2.23 -8.38 -16.59
C SER A 148 -1.43 -7.69 -17.70
N LYS A 149 -1.82 -6.44 -18.06
CA LYS A 149 -1.09 -5.60 -19.00
C LYS A 149 0.06 -4.82 -18.35
N VAL A 150 0.18 -4.84 -17.03
CA VAL A 150 1.28 -4.20 -16.30
C VAL A 150 2.52 -5.08 -16.39
N THR A 151 3.34 -4.87 -17.42
CA THR A 151 4.54 -5.66 -17.71
C THR A 151 5.82 -5.13 -17.06
N ALA A 152 5.77 -3.95 -16.43
CA ALA A 152 6.87 -3.45 -15.60
C ALA A 152 7.07 -4.37 -14.40
N ASP A 153 8.32 -4.70 -14.09
CA ASP A 153 8.65 -5.54 -12.94
C ASP A 153 8.11 -4.95 -11.65
N ALA A 154 7.48 -5.81 -10.84
CA ALA A 154 6.94 -5.41 -9.57
C ALA A 154 7.79 -5.87 -8.39
N TYR A 155 7.98 -4.99 -7.42
CA TYR A 155 8.48 -5.30 -6.08
C TYR A 155 7.33 -5.13 -5.10
N VAL A 156 6.82 -6.22 -4.54
CA VAL A 156 5.64 -6.19 -3.68
C VAL A 156 6.03 -6.58 -2.25
N ILE A 157 5.67 -5.74 -1.27
CA ILE A 157 6.00 -5.96 0.14
C ILE A 157 4.74 -6.15 0.98
N GLY A 158 4.69 -7.22 1.77
CA GLY A 158 3.70 -7.45 2.83
C GLY A 158 4.34 -7.60 4.21
N GLY A 159 3.52 -7.51 5.26
CA GLY A 159 3.92 -7.80 6.64
C GLY A 159 3.29 -9.09 7.16
N VAL A 160 4.07 -9.98 7.77
CA VAL A 160 3.56 -11.28 8.27
C VAL A 160 2.47 -11.12 9.33
N ALA A 161 2.53 -10.05 10.11
CA ALA A 161 1.58 -9.71 11.16
C ALA A 161 0.64 -8.56 10.75
N ASP A 162 0.54 -8.27 9.46
CA ASP A 162 -0.36 -7.24 8.95
C ASP A 162 -1.81 -7.76 8.90
N HIS A 163 -2.66 -7.22 9.77
CA HIS A 163 -4.09 -7.54 9.82
C HIS A 163 -4.95 -6.57 8.98
N ILE A 164 -4.38 -5.46 8.50
CA ILE A 164 -5.07 -4.51 7.61
C ILE A 164 -4.98 -5.01 6.18
N SER A 165 -3.77 -5.38 5.76
CA SER A 165 -3.46 -5.95 4.44
C SER A 165 -2.82 -7.32 4.64
N PRO A 166 -3.61 -8.39 4.89
CA PRO A 166 -3.06 -9.73 5.09
C PRO A 166 -2.10 -10.11 3.98
N TRP A 167 -0.93 -10.63 4.33
CA TRP A 167 0.13 -10.84 3.34
C TRP A 167 -0.27 -11.81 2.22
N GLN A 168 -1.18 -12.75 2.49
CA GLN A 168 -1.73 -13.62 1.45
C GLN A 168 -2.51 -12.82 0.39
N ALA A 169 -3.18 -11.74 0.80
CA ALA A 169 -3.90 -10.85 -0.11
C ALA A 169 -2.95 -9.98 -0.92
N THR A 170 -1.92 -9.42 -0.29
CA THR A 170 -0.88 -8.68 -1.03
C THR A 170 -0.09 -9.59 -1.96
N TYR A 171 0.11 -10.87 -1.62
CA TYR A 171 0.71 -11.88 -2.51
C TYR A 171 -0.17 -12.18 -3.73
N ARG A 172 -1.46 -12.47 -3.55
CA ARG A 172 -2.39 -12.65 -4.68
C ARG A 172 -2.48 -11.39 -5.55
N SER A 173 -2.40 -10.21 -4.94
CA SER A 173 -2.35 -8.94 -5.66
C SER A 173 -1.12 -8.82 -6.55
N ALA A 174 0.04 -9.30 -6.09
CA ALA A 174 1.25 -9.37 -6.91
C ALA A 174 1.08 -10.30 -8.12
N ARG A 175 0.34 -11.41 -7.96
CA ARG A 175 0.04 -12.36 -9.04
C ARG A 175 -0.87 -11.80 -10.14
N LEU A 176 -1.62 -10.72 -9.87
CA LEU A 176 -2.45 -10.06 -10.89
C LEU A 176 -1.62 -9.28 -11.91
N LEU A 177 -0.37 -8.95 -11.59
CA LEU A 177 0.50 -8.12 -12.42
C LEU A 177 1.16 -8.96 -13.52
N GLY A 178 1.20 -8.41 -14.74
CA GLY A 178 1.64 -9.12 -15.95
C GLY A 178 3.13 -9.40 -16.09
N SER A 179 4.01 -8.76 -15.30
CA SER A 179 5.45 -9.06 -15.35
C SER A 179 5.75 -10.48 -14.85
N LYS A 180 6.71 -11.12 -15.52
CA LYS A 180 7.22 -12.46 -15.13
C LYS A 180 8.29 -12.39 -14.05
N ASP A 181 8.85 -11.21 -13.81
CA ASP A 181 9.97 -10.99 -12.89
C ASP A 181 9.50 -10.26 -11.61
N ASN A 182 8.24 -10.49 -11.22
CA ASN A 182 7.68 -9.98 -9.98
C ASN A 182 8.39 -10.61 -8.77
N ARG A 183 8.85 -9.75 -7.86
CA ARG A 183 9.48 -10.11 -6.59
C ARG A 183 8.52 -9.83 -5.44
N TYR A 184 8.31 -10.84 -4.59
CA TYR A 184 7.57 -10.66 -3.36
C TYR A 184 8.49 -10.68 -2.14
N VAL A 185 8.18 -9.82 -1.18
CA VAL A 185 8.92 -9.66 0.07
C VAL A 185 7.95 -9.69 1.25
N LEU A 186 8.25 -10.54 2.21
CA LEU A 186 7.47 -10.69 3.44
C LEU A 186 8.33 -10.25 4.63
N SER A 187 8.03 -9.09 5.19
CA SER A 187 8.68 -8.60 6.41
C SER A 187 8.10 -9.27 7.66
N THR A 188 8.92 -9.50 8.69
CA THR A 188 8.49 -10.12 9.96
C THR A 188 7.67 -9.20 10.90
N SER A 189 7.29 -8.01 10.42
CA SER A 189 6.55 -7.01 11.20
C SER A 189 5.10 -6.82 10.74
N GLY A 190 4.30 -6.07 11.52
CA GLY A 190 2.93 -5.66 11.14
C GLY A 190 2.92 -4.41 10.25
N HIS A 191 1.74 -3.99 9.79
CA HIS A 191 1.52 -2.98 8.72
C HIS A 191 2.58 -1.88 8.57
N ILE A 192 2.73 -0.97 9.55
CA ILE A 192 3.68 0.16 9.45
C ILE A 192 5.12 -0.31 9.70
N ALA A 193 5.33 -1.19 10.68
CA ALA A 193 6.64 -1.70 11.04
C ALA A 193 7.25 -2.60 9.94
N ALA A 194 6.43 -3.16 9.04
CA ALA A 194 6.87 -3.86 7.85
C ALA A 194 7.51 -2.91 6.82
N LEU A 195 7.02 -1.67 6.75
CA LEU A 195 7.53 -0.64 5.84
C LEU A 195 8.71 0.13 6.43
N VAL A 196 8.51 0.65 7.64
CA VAL A 196 9.48 1.51 8.35
C VAL A 196 10.39 0.63 9.20
N ASN A 197 11.33 -0.02 8.53
CA ASN A 197 12.30 -0.90 9.15
C ASN A 197 13.70 -0.56 8.63
N PRO A 198 14.36 0.47 9.18
CA PRO A 198 15.69 0.88 8.72
C PRO A 198 16.74 -0.23 8.99
N PRO A 199 17.79 -0.33 8.16
CA PRO A 199 18.89 -1.28 8.38
C PRO A 199 19.56 -1.12 9.74
N GLY A 200 20.11 -2.22 10.26
CA GLY A 200 20.80 -2.26 11.55
C GLY A 200 19.92 -2.74 12.71
N ASN A 201 18.69 -3.21 12.43
CA ASN A 201 17.85 -3.85 13.44
C ASN A 201 18.15 -5.36 13.48
N PRO A 202 18.84 -5.88 14.51
CA PRO A 202 19.23 -7.29 14.57
C PRO A 202 18.03 -8.25 14.75
N LYS A 203 16.85 -7.73 15.10
CA LYS A 203 15.61 -8.51 15.21
C LYS A 203 14.78 -8.50 13.93
N ALA A 204 15.13 -7.66 12.96
CA ALA A 204 14.47 -7.65 11.67
C ALA A 204 14.89 -8.86 10.83
N SER A 205 13.94 -9.34 10.05
CA SER A 205 14.17 -10.32 9.00
C SER A 205 13.07 -10.19 7.96
N TYR A 206 13.33 -10.73 6.78
CA TYR A 206 12.34 -10.82 5.72
C TYR A 206 12.52 -12.12 4.94
N ARG A 207 11.45 -12.55 4.27
CA ARG A 207 11.50 -13.62 3.27
C ARG A 207 11.30 -13.06 1.89
N THR A 208 11.93 -13.64 0.89
CA THR A 208 11.72 -13.23 -0.50
C THR A 208 11.95 -14.38 -1.47
N ALA A 209 11.16 -14.34 -2.55
CA ALA A 209 11.18 -15.24 -3.69
C ALA A 209 10.40 -14.59 -4.85
N PRO A 210 10.56 -15.10 -6.09
CA PRO A 210 9.67 -14.75 -7.20
C PRO A 210 8.20 -15.01 -6.90
N VAL A 211 7.31 -14.38 -7.67
CA VAL A 211 5.86 -14.62 -7.60
C VAL A 211 5.46 -15.70 -8.60
N ASP A 212 5.75 -16.95 -8.27
CA ASP A 212 5.57 -18.12 -9.17
C ASP A 212 4.62 -19.20 -8.64
N ALA A 213 4.44 -19.30 -7.32
CA ALA A 213 3.52 -20.24 -6.69
C ALA A 213 2.05 -19.75 -6.74
N GLU A 214 1.10 -20.68 -6.85
CA GLU A 214 -0.31 -20.33 -6.81
C GLU A 214 -0.80 -20.08 -5.38
N ASP A 215 -0.41 -20.97 -4.47
CA ASP A 215 -0.73 -20.89 -3.05
C ASP A 215 0.31 -20.01 -2.33
N PRO A 216 -0.11 -18.93 -1.64
CA PRO A 216 0.78 -18.16 -0.79
C PRO A 216 1.57 -19.01 0.21
N GLN A 217 1.00 -20.11 0.72
CA GLN A 217 1.68 -20.98 1.68
C GLN A 217 2.84 -21.74 1.03
N GLU A 218 2.67 -22.24 -0.20
CA GLU A 218 3.75 -22.86 -0.97
C GLU A 218 4.88 -21.85 -1.23
N TRP A 219 4.53 -20.60 -1.55
CA TRP A 219 5.52 -19.52 -1.64
C TRP A 219 6.26 -19.31 -0.32
N LEU A 220 5.54 -19.30 0.81
CA LEU A 220 6.15 -19.06 2.12
C LEU A 220 7.15 -20.15 2.51
N ASP A 221 6.87 -21.38 2.12
CA ASP A 221 7.68 -22.56 2.42
C ASP A 221 8.94 -22.62 1.55
N SER A 222 8.89 -22.09 0.32
CA SER A 222 10.04 -22.01 -0.60
C SER A 222 10.87 -20.74 -0.45
N ALA A 223 10.30 -19.66 0.11
CA ALA A 223 10.95 -18.36 0.20
C ALA A 223 12.18 -18.37 1.12
N GLN A 224 13.28 -17.79 0.63
CA GLN A 224 14.51 -17.69 1.40
C GLN A 224 14.37 -16.60 2.47
N THR A 225 14.84 -16.91 3.69
CA THR A 225 14.88 -15.97 4.81
C THR A 225 16.21 -15.22 4.85
N PHE A 226 16.13 -13.91 5.05
CA PHE A 226 17.26 -13.00 5.21
C PHE A 226 17.09 -12.24 6.54
N THR A 227 18.21 -11.95 7.19
CA THR A 227 18.25 -11.10 8.40
C THR A 227 18.35 -9.62 8.02
N ASP A 228 18.05 -8.75 8.97
CA ASP A 228 18.03 -7.29 8.82
C ASP A 228 16.85 -6.79 7.95
N SER A 229 16.86 -5.51 7.59
CA SER A 229 15.89 -4.84 6.75
C SER A 229 15.88 -5.38 5.32
N TRP A 230 14.71 -5.33 4.67
CA TRP A 230 14.55 -5.57 3.23
C TRP A 230 15.00 -4.36 2.38
N TRP A 231 15.25 -3.19 2.96
CA TRP A 231 15.63 -1.99 2.21
C TRP A 231 16.89 -2.18 1.34
N PRO A 232 17.97 -2.83 1.80
CA PRO A 232 19.14 -3.08 0.95
C PRO A 232 18.82 -3.99 -0.25
N ASP A 233 17.90 -4.94 -0.08
CA ASP A 233 17.40 -5.77 -1.17
C ASP A 233 16.64 -4.95 -2.20
N TYR A 234 15.75 -4.07 -1.74
CA TYR A 234 15.01 -3.16 -2.59
C TYR A 234 15.90 -2.18 -3.36
N VAL A 235 16.91 -1.59 -2.70
CA VAL A 235 17.86 -0.69 -3.35
C VAL A 235 18.64 -1.41 -4.47
N ARG A 236 19.05 -2.67 -4.26
CA ARG A 236 19.68 -3.47 -5.35
C ARG A 236 18.71 -3.71 -6.50
N TRP A 237 17.47 -4.11 -6.20
CA TRP A 237 16.44 -4.35 -7.22
C TRP A 237 16.15 -3.08 -8.05
N LEU A 238 16.15 -1.90 -7.41
CA LEU A 238 16.04 -0.62 -8.10
C LEU A 238 17.27 -0.31 -8.96
N ALA A 239 18.48 -0.53 -8.44
CA ALA A 239 19.72 -0.23 -9.14
C ALA A 239 19.82 -0.99 -10.48
N GLU A 240 19.42 -2.27 -10.50
CA GLU A 240 19.35 -3.09 -11.72
C GLU A 240 18.44 -2.50 -12.81
N ARG A 241 17.52 -1.60 -12.44
CA ARG A 241 16.48 -1.01 -13.32
C ARG A 241 16.59 0.51 -13.43
N SER A 242 17.63 1.13 -12.85
CA SER A 242 17.82 2.59 -12.84
C SER A 242 18.72 3.11 -13.96
N GLY A 243 19.32 2.22 -14.75
CA GLY A 243 20.33 2.59 -15.74
C GLY A 243 21.66 2.98 -15.10
N PRO A 244 22.60 3.57 -15.87
CA PRO A 244 23.91 3.98 -15.36
C PRO A 244 23.81 5.19 -14.43
N ASP A 245 24.77 5.29 -13.51
CA ASP A 245 24.92 6.47 -12.66
C ASP A 245 25.20 7.73 -13.50
N VAL A 246 24.65 8.84 -13.06
CA VAL A 246 24.84 10.17 -13.66
C VAL A 246 25.26 11.18 -12.59
N GLU A 247 25.88 12.28 -13.00
CA GLU A 247 26.16 13.38 -12.07
C GLU A 247 24.86 13.93 -11.49
N ALA A 248 24.83 14.09 -10.16
CA ALA A 248 23.68 14.65 -9.47
C ALA A 248 23.39 16.09 -9.98
N PRO A 249 22.13 16.41 -10.33
CA PRO A 249 21.76 17.77 -10.71
C PRO A 249 22.10 18.78 -9.61
N LYS A 250 22.77 19.87 -9.99
CA LYS A 250 23.21 20.92 -9.05
C LYS A 250 22.09 21.89 -8.63
N THR A 251 20.93 21.79 -9.28
CA THR A 251 19.77 22.68 -9.10
C THR A 251 18.50 21.86 -9.05
N LEU A 252 17.57 22.26 -8.17
CA LEU A 252 16.25 21.63 -8.06
C LEU A 252 15.30 22.13 -9.16
N GLY A 253 14.34 21.28 -9.53
CA GLY A 253 13.39 21.54 -10.61
C GLY A 253 13.89 21.03 -11.97
N GLY A 254 13.16 21.37 -13.04
CA GLY A 254 13.47 20.93 -14.39
C GLY A 254 12.27 21.09 -15.33
N GLN A 255 12.52 21.09 -16.64
CA GLN A 255 11.47 21.15 -17.69
C GLN A 255 10.40 22.25 -17.45
N GLY A 256 10.82 23.44 -17.05
CA GLY A 256 9.90 24.57 -16.80
C GLY A 256 9.19 24.54 -15.43
N LEU A 257 9.56 23.61 -14.54
CA LEU A 257 9.03 23.51 -13.18
C LEU A 257 10.06 24.07 -12.18
N PRO A 258 9.92 25.34 -11.73
CA PRO A 258 10.80 25.91 -10.71
C PRO A 258 10.43 25.42 -9.30
N PRO A 259 11.39 25.40 -8.35
CA PRO A 259 11.08 25.14 -6.94
C PRO A 259 10.07 26.15 -6.38
N LEU A 260 9.02 25.67 -5.70
CA LEU A 260 7.97 26.52 -5.13
C LEU A 260 8.23 26.91 -3.66
N GLY A 261 9.09 26.16 -2.97
CA GLY A 261 9.42 26.36 -1.56
C GLY A 261 10.16 25.13 -1.00
N PRO A 262 10.68 25.21 0.24
CA PRO A 262 11.32 24.06 0.87
C PRO A 262 10.30 22.95 1.22
N ALA A 263 10.77 21.70 1.24
CA ALA A 263 10.02 20.60 1.84
C ALA A 263 9.78 20.88 3.34
N PRO A 264 8.65 20.42 3.93
CA PRO A 264 7.69 19.45 3.39
C PRO A 264 6.48 20.06 2.63
N GLY A 265 6.51 21.36 2.34
CA GLY A 265 5.40 22.06 1.68
C GLY A 265 4.24 22.41 2.62
N SER A 266 3.13 22.91 2.06
CA SER A 266 1.99 23.40 2.83
C SER A 266 0.88 22.36 3.04
N TYR A 267 0.61 21.50 2.06
CA TYR A 267 -0.54 20.59 2.10
C TYR A 267 -0.49 19.59 3.26
N VAL A 268 0.71 19.19 3.69
CA VAL A 268 0.90 18.28 4.83
C VAL A 268 0.60 18.95 6.19
N LEU A 269 0.45 20.28 6.22
CA LEU A 269 0.20 21.06 7.44
C LEU A 269 -1.27 21.47 7.60
N GLU A 270 -2.11 21.15 6.61
CA GLU A 270 -3.55 21.42 6.63
C GLU A 270 -4.28 20.54 7.66
N LYS A 271 -5.41 21.02 8.19
CA LYS A 271 -6.21 20.35 9.24
C LYS A 271 -7.68 20.16 8.86
#